data_AF-A0A849MZI8-F1
#
_entry.id   AF-A0A849MZI8-F1
#
_cell.length_a   1.000
_cell.length_b   1.000
_cell.length_c   1.000
_cell.angle_alpha   90.00
_cell.angle_beta   90.00
_cell.angle_gamma   90.00
#
_symmetry.space_group_name_H-M   'P 1'
#
loop_
_entity.id
_entity.type
_entity.pdbx_description
1 polymer ?
#
loop_
_entity_poly.entity_id
_entity_poly.type
_entity_poly.pdbx_seq_one_letter_code
_entity_poly.pdbx_strand_id
1 'polypeptide(L)'
;MFAWLVALSWRRQLLAALGLGLLSALALPPLHLVPVLLLSVPGLLVLAAAQPRWQRAAWIGFLWGWGQGVAGIWWVTEAILMDAATWWWLVPLAAPALAAGLALFAIPPVLVARALPPGWPRLAAFAGLWVLGEMARGWLATGFPWNLTGTVWAFAALPVQGAALIGVHGLSLVTMLLAGLPLLRGWRVWALGGLVLAGFAGFGAWRLAQPAPPDQPVELVLVQGNVAQEVKWRQDRRMPIFQHYLAMTEAAARAARAAAPGRHIAVIWSETASPFLLTQDPEARRMVAAALPETATLLAGTVRAAWDPQGRLSAVWNSLAVLDASGEVAAVYDKSHLVPFGEYMPLAGILPIRLVAGSMDFSAGPGPVTLQAPGLPPFGALICYEVIFPGAVVPRPRPDWLVNITNDAWFGVSSGPWQHLAAARLRAVEEGLPLARAAQTGISALFDAKGRRLAMLPTGETGTLTLPLPGAEPPTPFARFGLALPGLAAAICLLLGIGWGTRRGVQRPGRGVAGRDSRF
;
A
#
# COMPACT_ATOMS: atom_id res chain seq x y z
N MET A 1 11.84 19.37 -26.03
CA MET A 1 11.37 17.97 -25.97
C MET A 1 9.85 17.85 -26.17
N PHE A 2 9.00 18.57 -25.45
CA PHE A 2 7.54 18.35 -25.49
C PHE A 2 6.71 19.24 -26.44
N ALA A 3 7.36 20.12 -27.23
CA ALA A 3 6.65 21.10 -28.07
C ALA A 3 5.73 20.43 -29.13
N TRP A 4 6.13 19.26 -29.65
CA TRP A 4 5.34 18.51 -30.63
C TRP A 4 4.01 18.00 -30.06
N LEU A 5 3.93 17.68 -28.75
CA LEU A 5 2.69 17.25 -28.10
C LEU A 5 1.61 18.33 -28.16
N VAL A 6 2.01 19.60 -28.06
CA VAL A 6 1.09 20.74 -28.10
C VAL A 6 0.57 21.01 -29.51
N ALA A 7 1.34 20.66 -30.54
CA ALA A 7 0.95 20.81 -31.94
C ALA A 7 -0.07 19.74 -32.40
N LEU A 8 -0.30 18.70 -31.59
CA LEU A 8 -1.28 17.65 -31.88
C LEU A 8 -2.71 18.21 -31.87
N SER A 9 -3.61 17.58 -32.63
CA SER A 9 -5.04 17.85 -32.51
C SER A 9 -5.56 17.49 -31.11
N TRP A 10 -6.66 18.12 -30.68
CA TRP A 10 -7.22 17.89 -29.34
C TRP A 10 -7.43 16.40 -29.01
N ARG A 11 -7.97 15.61 -29.95
CA ARG A 11 -8.15 14.15 -29.76
C ARG A 11 -6.82 13.43 -29.54
N ARG A 12 -5.77 13.80 -30.29
CA ARG A 12 -4.43 13.22 -30.13
C ARG A 12 -3.76 13.65 -28.83
N GLN A 13 -4.03 14.86 -28.33
CA GLN A 13 -3.57 15.30 -27.01
C GLN A 13 -4.21 14.50 -25.87
N LEU A 14 -5.51 14.19 -25.97
CA LEU A 14 -6.20 13.31 -25.03
C LEU A 14 -5.60 11.89 -25.01
N LEU A 15 -5.34 11.31 -26.20
CA LEU A 15 -4.68 10.01 -26.32
C LEU A 15 -3.25 10.04 -25.79
N ALA A 16 -2.52 11.13 -26.02
CA ALA A 16 -1.18 11.30 -25.45
C ALA A 16 -1.21 11.40 -23.92
N ALA A 17 -2.19 12.11 -23.34
CA ALA A 17 -2.36 12.17 -21.89
C ALA A 17 -2.63 10.78 -21.30
N LEU A 18 -3.57 10.04 -21.90
CA LEU A 18 -3.85 8.64 -21.53
C LEU A 18 -2.61 7.76 -21.63
N GLY A 19 -1.88 7.82 -22.75
CA GLY A 19 -0.67 7.03 -22.99
C GLY A 19 0.46 7.35 -22.00
N LEU A 20 0.65 8.63 -21.66
CA LEU A 20 1.61 9.03 -20.63
C LEU A 20 1.19 8.53 -19.24
N GLY A 21 -0.11 8.50 -18.95
CA GLY A 21 -0.68 7.88 -17.76
C GLY A 21 -0.39 6.38 -17.68
N LEU A 22 -0.71 5.63 -18.74
CA LEU A 22 -0.39 4.20 -18.85
C LEU A 22 1.11 3.94 -18.66
N LEU A 23 1.95 4.77 -19.27
CA LEU A 23 3.41 4.68 -19.15
C LEU A 23 3.89 4.96 -17.71
N SER A 24 3.25 5.86 -16.97
CA SER A 24 3.65 6.17 -15.59
C SER A 24 3.44 5.00 -14.64
N ALA A 25 2.47 4.12 -14.92
CA ALA A 25 2.23 2.91 -14.14
C ALA A 25 3.42 1.94 -14.17
N LEU A 26 4.28 1.97 -15.21
CA LEU A 26 5.48 1.14 -15.28
C LEU A 26 6.52 1.48 -14.18
N ALA A 27 6.40 2.65 -13.54
CA ALA A 27 7.24 3.00 -12.40
C ALA A 27 6.85 2.24 -11.12
N LEU A 28 5.63 1.72 -11.04
CA LEU A 28 5.11 1.00 -9.88
C LEU A 28 5.72 -0.42 -9.80
N PRO A 29 5.65 -1.07 -8.63
CA PRO A 29 5.93 -2.50 -8.52
C PRO A 29 5.05 -3.32 -9.48
N PRO A 30 5.58 -4.43 -10.05
CA PRO A 30 6.93 -4.96 -9.86
C PRO A 30 8.01 -4.38 -10.80
N LEU A 31 7.64 -3.52 -11.76
CA LEU A 31 8.53 -3.13 -12.85
C LEU A 31 9.58 -2.08 -12.46
N HIS A 32 9.21 -1.14 -11.59
CA HIS A 32 10.13 -0.10 -11.09
C HIS A 32 10.89 0.67 -12.19
N LEU A 33 10.28 0.89 -13.36
CA LEU A 33 10.83 1.72 -14.43
C LEU A 33 10.68 3.22 -14.09
N VAL A 34 11.14 3.64 -12.91
CA VAL A 34 10.97 5.00 -12.36
C VAL A 34 11.36 6.13 -13.35
N PRO A 35 12.41 6.00 -14.18
CA PRO A 35 12.77 7.04 -15.15
C PRO A 35 11.66 7.42 -16.14
N VAL A 36 10.67 6.56 -16.39
CA VAL A 36 9.52 6.90 -17.27
C VAL A 36 8.75 8.13 -16.76
N LEU A 37 8.82 8.43 -15.46
CA LEU A 37 8.19 9.61 -14.87
C LEU A 37 8.84 10.93 -15.36
N LEU A 38 10.11 10.91 -15.76
CA LEU A 38 10.80 12.06 -16.38
C LEU A 38 10.22 12.42 -17.76
N LEU A 39 9.49 11.50 -18.39
CA LEU A 39 8.73 11.78 -19.60
C LEU A 39 7.26 12.09 -19.27
N SER A 40 6.66 11.24 -18.43
CA SER A 40 5.21 11.26 -18.17
C SER A 40 4.74 12.52 -17.44
N VAL A 41 5.38 12.89 -16.32
CA VAL A 41 4.98 14.06 -15.52
C VAL A 41 5.19 15.38 -16.28
N PRO A 42 6.34 15.61 -16.94
CA PRO A 42 6.49 16.79 -17.78
C PRO A 42 5.52 16.84 -18.96
N GLY A 43 5.25 15.70 -19.61
CA GLY A 43 4.28 15.62 -20.70
C GLY A 43 2.87 16.02 -20.26
N LEU A 44 2.42 15.53 -19.10
CA LEU A 44 1.15 15.94 -18.47
C LEU A 44 1.08 17.46 -18.28
N LEU A 45 2.09 18.04 -17.62
CA LEU A 45 2.09 19.46 -17.28
C LEU A 45 2.19 20.36 -18.50
N VAL A 46 2.92 19.95 -19.55
CA VAL A 46 2.99 20.69 -20.83
C VAL A 46 1.65 20.64 -21.56
N LEU A 47 1.04 19.45 -21.69
CA LEU A 47 -0.26 19.29 -22.34
C LEU A 47 -1.35 20.10 -21.64
N ALA A 48 -1.40 20.06 -20.30
CA ALA A 48 -2.38 20.82 -19.54
C ALA A 48 -2.17 22.33 -19.61
N ALA A 49 -0.92 22.79 -19.53
CA ALA A 49 -0.57 24.20 -19.61
C ALA A 49 -0.91 24.84 -20.97
N ALA A 50 -0.88 24.06 -22.05
CA ALA A 50 -1.20 24.52 -23.39
C ALA A 50 -2.71 24.70 -23.65
N GLN A 51 -3.57 24.24 -22.74
CA GLN A 51 -5.01 24.29 -22.97
C GLN A 51 -5.57 25.70 -22.74
N PRO A 52 -6.40 26.22 -23.67
CA PRO A 52 -7.02 27.54 -23.52
C PRO A 52 -8.05 27.56 -22.38
N ARG A 53 -8.78 26.46 -22.21
CA ARG A 53 -9.86 26.33 -21.22
C ARG A 53 -9.45 25.39 -20.09
N TRP A 54 -9.85 25.72 -18.85
CA TRP A 54 -9.54 24.90 -17.69
C TRP A 54 -10.19 23.51 -17.78
N GLN A 55 -11.38 23.40 -18.39
CA GLN A 55 -12.06 22.11 -18.59
C GLN A 55 -11.24 21.15 -19.45
N ARG A 56 -10.53 21.66 -20.47
CA ARG A 56 -9.65 20.83 -21.30
C ARG A 56 -8.44 20.35 -20.50
N ALA A 57 -7.85 21.20 -19.66
CA ALA A 57 -6.76 20.78 -18.78
C ALA A 57 -7.23 19.75 -17.73
N ALA A 58 -8.46 19.89 -17.21
CA ALA A 58 -9.07 18.90 -16.33
C ALA A 58 -9.20 17.54 -17.04
N TRP A 59 -9.64 17.50 -18.30
CA TRP A 59 -9.69 16.26 -19.08
C TRP A 59 -8.31 15.64 -19.33
N ILE A 60 -7.28 16.46 -19.56
CA ILE A 60 -5.90 15.99 -19.68
C ILE A 60 -5.43 15.35 -18.36
N GLY A 61 -5.66 16.02 -17.22
CA GLY A 61 -5.34 15.48 -15.89
C GLY A 61 -6.10 14.20 -15.58
N PHE A 62 -7.40 14.18 -15.88
CA PHE A 62 -8.26 13.01 -15.72
C PHE A 62 -7.77 11.84 -16.56
N LEU A 63 -7.55 11.99 -17.88
CA LEU A 63 -7.11 10.86 -18.72
C LEU A 63 -5.73 10.35 -18.37
N TRP A 64 -4.81 11.23 -17.94
CA TRP A 64 -3.51 10.81 -17.43
C TRP A 64 -3.66 10.00 -16.14
N GLY A 65 -4.42 10.50 -15.17
CA GLY A 65 -4.67 9.79 -13.92
C GLY A 65 -5.44 8.48 -14.14
N TRP A 66 -6.36 8.46 -15.10
CA TRP A 66 -7.13 7.29 -15.48
C TRP A 66 -6.26 6.24 -16.16
N GLY A 67 -5.36 6.64 -17.06
CA GLY A 67 -4.36 5.73 -17.64
C GLY A 67 -3.46 5.11 -16.59
N GLN A 68 -2.93 5.92 -15.67
CA GLN A 68 -2.12 5.42 -14.56
C GLN A 68 -2.93 4.44 -13.70
N GLY A 69 -4.17 4.79 -13.35
CA GLY A 69 -5.06 3.95 -12.57
C GLY A 69 -5.34 2.62 -13.28
N VAL A 70 -5.85 2.64 -14.51
CA VAL A 70 -6.19 1.44 -15.28
C VAL A 70 -5.02 0.48 -15.36
N ALA A 71 -3.82 0.96 -15.74
CA ALA A 71 -2.63 0.10 -15.80
C ALA A 71 -2.09 -0.28 -14.40
N GLY A 72 -2.29 0.55 -13.39
CA GLY A 72 -1.77 0.31 -12.04
C GLY A 72 -2.63 -0.66 -11.22
N ILE A 73 -3.93 -0.71 -11.45
CA ILE A 73 -4.90 -1.52 -10.70
C ILE A 73 -5.72 -2.47 -11.58
N TRP A 74 -5.20 -2.83 -12.76
CA TRP A 74 -5.87 -3.80 -13.65
C TRP A 74 -6.17 -5.14 -12.96
N TRP A 75 -5.34 -5.53 -12.00
CA TRP A 75 -5.47 -6.76 -11.20
C TRP A 75 -6.78 -6.82 -10.39
N VAL A 76 -7.50 -5.71 -10.21
CA VAL A 76 -8.85 -5.71 -9.59
C VAL A 76 -9.81 -6.60 -10.38
N THR A 77 -9.56 -6.79 -11.68
CA THR A 77 -10.32 -7.71 -12.51
C THR A 77 -10.18 -9.17 -12.06
N GLU A 78 -9.06 -9.57 -11.46
CA GLU A 78 -8.86 -10.95 -10.95
C GLU A 78 -9.89 -11.31 -9.86
N ALA A 79 -10.23 -10.35 -8.98
CA ALA A 79 -11.26 -10.56 -7.97
C ALA A 79 -12.64 -10.81 -8.57
N ILE A 80 -12.95 -10.19 -9.72
CA ILE A 80 -14.21 -10.41 -10.45
C ILE A 80 -14.24 -11.78 -11.11
N LEU A 81 -13.09 -12.25 -11.61
CA LEU A 81 -12.97 -13.54 -12.29
C LEU A 81 -13.21 -14.73 -11.36
N MET A 82 -13.08 -14.56 -10.05
CA MET A 82 -13.35 -15.62 -9.06
C MET A 82 -14.78 -16.14 -9.08
N ASP A 83 -15.74 -15.30 -9.47
CA ASP A 83 -17.12 -15.71 -9.73
C ASP A 83 -17.57 -15.12 -11.08
N ALA A 84 -16.79 -15.42 -12.12
CA ALA A 84 -17.06 -14.95 -13.48
C ALA A 84 -18.44 -15.40 -13.99
N ALA A 85 -18.95 -16.55 -13.55
CA ALA A 85 -20.28 -17.03 -13.95
C ALA A 85 -21.37 -16.00 -13.61
N THR A 86 -21.25 -15.33 -12.47
CA THR A 86 -22.18 -14.27 -12.05
C THR A 86 -21.75 -12.89 -12.55
N TRP A 87 -20.45 -12.59 -12.53
CA TRP A 87 -19.94 -11.20 -12.65
C TRP A 87 -19.11 -10.91 -13.89
N TRP A 88 -19.10 -11.78 -14.92
CA TRP A 88 -18.28 -11.57 -16.14
C TRP A 88 -18.44 -10.19 -16.77
N TRP A 89 -19.64 -9.59 -16.71
CA TRP A 89 -19.93 -8.29 -17.32
C TRP A 89 -19.22 -7.12 -16.61
N LEU A 90 -18.76 -7.29 -15.36
CA LEU A 90 -17.97 -6.32 -14.62
C LEU A 90 -16.48 -6.34 -15.00
N VAL A 91 -15.99 -7.40 -15.63
CA VAL A 91 -14.57 -7.57 -16.01
C VAL A 91 -14.00 -6.35 -16.76
N PRO A 92 -14.65 -5.82 -17.82
CA PRO A 92 -14.12 -4.64 -18.52
C PRO A 92 -14.39 -3.32 -17.78
N LEU A 93 -15.16 -3.33 -16.69
CA LEU A 93 -15.63 -2.12 -16.01
C LEU A 93 -14.95 -1.88 -14.66
N ALA A 94 -14.61 -2.93 -13.91
CA ALA A 94 -14.19 -2.82 -12.50
C ALA A 94 -12.93 -1.96 -12.33
N ALA A 95 -11.82 -2.32 -12.98
CA ALA A 95 -10.59 -1.54 -12.91
C ALA A 95 -10.74 -0.14 -13.52
N PRO A 96 -11.34 0.05 -14.72
CA PRO A 96 -11.55 1.38 -15.27
C PRO A 96 -12.48 2.30 -14.45
N ALA A 97 -13.52 1.76 -13.81
CA ALA A 97 -14.42 2.55 -12.97
C ALA A 97 -13.72 2.99 -11.68
N LEU A 98 -13.01 2.08 -11.00
CA LEU A 98 -12.21 2.43 -9.82
C LEU A 98 -11.12 3.44 -10.18
N ALA A 99 -10.42 3.22 -11.29
CA ALA A 99 -9.41 4.13 -11.81
C ALA A 99 -9.99 5.51 -12.12
N ALA A 100 -11.24 5.61 -12.59
CA ALA A 100 -11.89 6.89 -12.87
C ALA A 100 -12.10 7.70 -11.59
N GLY A 101 -12.53 7.05 -10.49
CA GLY A 101 -12.61 7.68 -9.18
C GLY A 101 -11.25 8.21 -8.69
N LEU A 102 -10.19 7.40 -8.85
CA LEU A 102 -8.83 7.80 -8.49
C LEU A 102 -8.28 8.93 -9.38
N ALA A 103 -8.64 8.94 -10.67
CA ALA A 103 -8.22 9.95 -11.63
C ALA A 103 -8.72 11.36 -11.28
N LEU A 104 -9.83 11.47 -10.53
CA LEU A 104 -10.34 12.76 -10.05
C LEU A 104 -9.31 13.51 -9.18
N PHE A 105 -8.47 12.77 -8.44
CA PHE A 105 -7.42 13.36 -7.59
C PHE A 105 -6.27 13.97 -8.39
N ALA A 106 -6.11 13.61 -9.67
CA ALA A 106 -5.11 14.21 -10.56
C ALA A 106 -5.54 15.60 -11.09
N ILE A 107 -6.85 15.92 -11.06
CA ILE A 107 -7.39 17.15 -11.65
C ILE A 107 -6.92 18.40 -10.88
N PRO A 108 -7.10 18.52 -9.54
CA PRO A 108 -6.73 19.75 -8.83
C PRO A 108 -5.25 20.13 -8.95
N PRO A 109 -4.27 19.20 -8.77
CA PRO A 109 -2.85 19.50 -8.98
C PRO A 109 -2.57 20.06 -10.38
N VAL A 110 -3.18 19.48 -11.41
CA VAL A 110 -3.01 19.90 -12.80
C VAL A 110 -3.60 21.30 -13.05
N LEU A 111 -4.78 21.59 -12.50
CA LEU A 111 -5.42 22.90 -12.65
C LEU A 111 -4.63 24.01 -11.94
N VAL A 112 -4.14 23.75 -10.73
CA VAL A 112 -3.28 24.69 -10.00
C VAL A 112 -1.97 24.92 -10.75
N ALA A 113 -1.34 23.85 -11.24
CA ALA A 113 -0.12 23.96 -12.03
C ALA A 113 -0.33 24.78 -13.31
N ARG A 114 -1.48 24.60 -13.99
CA ARG A 114 -1.86 25.37 -15.19
C ARG A 114 -1.97 26.87 -14.89
N ALA A 115 -2.53 27.23 -13.74
CA ALA A 115 -2.75 28.63 -13.35
C ALA A 115 -1.45 29.37 -13.00
N LEU A 116 -0.34 28.65 -12.76
CA LEU A 116 0.93 29.22 -12.33
C LEU A 116 1.94 29.33 -13.48
N PRO A 117 2.86 30.32 -13.43
CA PRO A 117 3.89 30.49 -14.45
C PRO A 117 4.84 29.28 -14.52
N PRO A 118 5.41 28.98 -15.71
CA PRO A 118 6.34 27.86 -15.87
C PRO A 118 7.57 28.02 -14.97
N GLY A 119 8.10 26.90 -14.48
CA GLY A 119 9.26 26.84 -13.60
C GLY A 119 8.92 26.24 -12.23
N TRP A 120 9.77 26.55 -11.24
CA TRP A 120 9.60 26.11 -9.85
C TRP A 120 8.23 26.42 -9.23
N PRO A 121 7.60 27.60 -9.44
CA PRO A 121 6.28 27.88 -8.86
C PRO A 121 5.22 26.84 -9.23
N ARG A 122 5.14 26.51 -10.53
CA ARG A 122 4.24 25.49 -11.06
C ARG A 122 4.56 24.09 -10.53
N LEU A 123 5.84 23.71 -10.54
CA LEU A 123 6.26 22.37 -10.13
C LEU A 123 6.04 22.11 -8.64
N ALA A 124 6.40 23.08 -7.78
CA ALA A 124 6.22 22.97 -6.34
C ALA A 124 4.73 22.89 -5.96
N ALA A 125 3.89 23.71 -6.59
CA ALA A 125 2.44 23.67 -6.37
C ALA A 125 1.80 22.36 -6.84
N PHE A 126 2.21 21.87 -8.02
CA PHE A 126 1.77 20.57 -8.52
C PHE A 126 2.14 19.45 -7.53
N ALA A 127 3.41 19.34 -7.15
CA ALA A 127 3.90 18.27 -6.30
C ALA A 127 3.27 18.32 -4.90
N GLY A 128 3.15 19.51 -4.30
CA GLY A 128 2.49 19.69 -3.01
C GLY A 128 1.02 19.27 -3.03
N LEU A 129 0.25 19.75 -4.01
CA LEU A 129 -1.16 19.40 -4.10
C LEU A 129 -1.38 17.94 -4.52
N TRP A 130 -0.47 17.36 -5.30
CA TRP A 130 -0.48 15.92 -5.63
C TRP A 130 -0.43 15.07 -4.36
N VAL A 131 0.50 15.38 -3.46
CA VAL A 131 0.67 14.63 -2.21
C VAL A 131 -0.51 14.84 -1.26
N LEU A 132 -1.05 16.05 -1.17
CA LEU A 132 -2.29 16.28 -0.41
C LEU A 132 -3.47 15.50 -0.99
N GLY A 133 -3.53 15.37 -2.32
CA GLY A 133 -4.51 14.49 -3.00
C GLY A 133 -4.31 13.02 -2.65
N GLU A 134 -3.07 12.52 -2.65
CA GLU A 134 -2.73 11.16 -2.21
C GLU A 134 -3.09 10.90 -0.74
N MET A 135 -2.88 11.88 0.16
CA MET A 135 -3.29 11.77 1.56
C MET A 135 -4.82 11.76 1.69
N ALA A 136 -5.52 12.61 0.93
CA ALA A 136 -6.98 12.65 0.91
C ALA A 136 -7.58 11.32 0.42
N ARG A 137 -6.93 10.65 -0.55
CA ARG A 137 -7.31 9.29 -0.98
C ARG A 137 -7.24 8.26 0.14
N GLY A 138 -6.50 8.51 1.21
CA GLY A 138 -6.45 7.62 2.38
C GLY A 138 -7.71 7.65 3.24
N TRP A 139 -8.55 8.69 3.12
CA TRP A 139 -9.68 8.91 4.04
C TRP A 139 -11.03 9.09 3.33
N LEU A 140 -11.04 9.66 2.12
CA LEU A 140 -12.27 9.87 1.35
C LEU A 140 -12.86 8.54 0.86
N ALA A 141 -14.19 8.40 0.97
CA ALA A 141 -14.92 7.20 0.58
C ALA A 141 -14.28 5.91 1.11
N THR A 142 -14.04 5.87 2.43
CA THR A 142 -13.37 4.80 3.21
C THR A 142 -11.89 4.57 2.92
N GLY A 143 -11.33 5.30 1.97
CA GLY A 143 -9.90 5.31 1.67
C GLY A 143 -9.45 4.19 0.74
N PHE A 144 -8.61 4.55 -0.25
CA PHE A 144 -7.87 3.64 -1.12
C PHE A 144 -6.46 4.21 -1.43
N PRO A 145 -5.54 4.20 -0.43
CA PRO A 145 -4.16 4.67 -0.59
C PRO A 145 -3.27 3.66 -1.34
N TRP A 146 -3.78 3.01 -2.39
CA TRP A 146 -3.04 2.05 -3.20
C TRP A 146 -2.19 2.74 -4.29
N ASN A 147 -1.01 2.23 -4.62
CA ASN A 147 -0.12 2.84 -5.64
C ASN A 147 0.21 4.33 -5.36
N LEU A 148 0.48 4.68 -4.10
CA LEU A 148 1.07 5.98 -3.77
C LEU A 148 2.39 6.13 -4.54
N THR A 149 2.67 7.31 -5.08
CA THR A 149 3.84 7.55 -5.93
C THR A 149 5.16 7.22 -5.22
N GLY A 150 5.23 7.36 -3.90
CA GLY A 150 6.40 6.99 -3.10
C GLY A 150 6.71 5.50 -3.08
N THR A 151 5.77 4.62 -3.44
CA THR A 151 6.00 3.16 -3.52
C THR A 151 7.02 2.77 -4.57
N VAL A 152 7.28 3.64 -5.57
CA VAL A 152 8.29 3.39 -6.62
C VAL A 152 9.70 3.20 -6.05
N TRP A 153 9.99 3.71 -4.84
CA TRP A 153 11.27 3.57 -4.15
C TRP A 153 11.46 2.20 -3.48
N ALA A 154 10.42 1.37 -3.38
CA ALA A 154 10.44 0.14 -2.59
C ALA A 154 11.16 -1.05 -3.26
N PHE A 155 11.86 -0.84 -4.38
CA PHE A 155 12.57 -1.91 -5.12
C PHE A 155 13.77 -2.48 -4.34
N ALA A 156 14.42 -1.68 -3.49
CA ALA A 156 15.57 -2.09 -2.69
C ALA A 156 15.58 -1.42 -1.31
N ALA A 157 16.43 -1.91 -0.40
CA ALA A 157 16.48 -1.37 0.96
C ALA A 157 17.08 0.05 0.96
N LEU A 158 18.14 0.28 0.19
CA LEU A 158 18.82 1.57 0.09
C LEU A 158 17.88 2.75 -0.26
N PRO A 159 17.13 2.73 -1.38
CA PRO A 159 16.29 3.85 -1.81
C PRO A 159 15.12 4.16 -0.86
N VAL A 160 14.57 3.15 -0.18
CA VAL A 160 13.35 3.34 0.62
C VAL A 160 13.62 3.99 1.99
N GLN A 161 14.87 4.11 2.42
CA GLN A 161 15.22 4.58 3.78
C GLN A 161 14.66 5.97 4.12
N GLY A 162 14.48 6.85 3.12
CA GLY A 162 13.86 8.16 3.33
C GLY A 162 12.44 8.09 3.90
N ALA A 163 11.73 6.97 3.74
CA ALA A 163 10.42 6.75 4.35
C ALA A 163 10.47 6.83 5.89
N ALA A 164 11.59 6.45 6.53
CA ALA A 164 11.76 6.60 7.97
C ALA A 164 11.71 8.08 8.42
N LEU A 165 12.01 9.02 7.52
CA LEU A 165 12.01 10.45 7.81
C LEU A 165 10.68 11.10 7.48
N ILE A 166 10.12 10.83 6.31
CA ILE A 166 8.99 11.60 5.73
C ILE A 166 7.84 10.72 5.24
N GLY A 167 7.92 9.41 5.44
CA GLY A 167 6.93 8.44 4.97
C GLY A 167 6.83 8.33 3.45
N VAL A 168 5.99 7.41 2.99
CA VAL A 168 5.68 7.20 1.57
C VAL A 168 5.15 8.45 0.89
N HIS A 169 4.35 9.28 1.57
CA HIS A 169 3.85 10.54 1.01
C HIS A 169 4.95 11.58 0.80
N GLY A 170 5.95 11.63 1.70
CA GLY A 170 7.13 12.46 1.51
C GLY A 170 7.99 11.96 0.35
N LEU A 171 8.10 10.64 0.19
CA LEU A 171 8.72 10.06 -1.00
C LEU A 171 7.96 10.41 -2.28
N SER A 172 6.61 10.43 -2.26
CA SER A 172 5.80 10.91 -3.38
C SER A 172 6.14 12.37 -3.75
N LEU A 173 6.32 13.24 -2.75
CA LEU A 173 6.71 14.64 -2.96
C LEU A 173 8.05 14.74 -3.70
N VAL A 174 9.05 14.02 -3.20
CA VAL A 174 10.39 13.98 -3.80
C VAL A 174 10.32 13.42 -5.23
N THR A 175 9.57 12.33 -5.45
CA THR A 175 9.38 11.75 -6.79
C THR A 175 8.80 12.77 -7.75
N MET A 176 7.73 13.49 -7.38
CA MET A 176 7.09 14.44 -8.28
C MET A 176 7.97 15.66 -8.59
N LEU A 177 8.75 16.13 -7.62
CA LEU A 177 9.74 17.20 -7.84
C LEU A 177 10.85 16.74 -8.79
N LEU A 178 11.40 15.54 -8.57
CA LEU A 178 12.47 14.98 -9.43
C LEU A 178 11.95 14.66 -10.84
N ALA A 179 10.75 14.09 -10.96
CA ALA A 179 10.12 13.79 -12.24
C ALA A 179 9.85 15.06 -13.08
N GLY A 180 9.62 16.20 -12.41
CA GLY A 180 9.38 17.49 -13.05
C GLY A 180 10.62 18.29 -13.46
N LEU A 181 11.84 17.86 -13.10
CA LEU A 181 13.08 18.59 -13.44
C LEU A 181 13.25 18.89 -14.94
N PRO A 182 12.82 18.04 -15.90
CA PRO A 182 12.86 18.36 -17.33
C PRO A 182 12.07 19.61 -17.75
N LEU A 183 11.17 20.12 -16.91
CA LEU A 183 10.43 21.35 -17.14
C LEU A 183 11.23 22.61 -16.80
N LEU A 184 12.36 22.44 -16.11
CA LEU A 184 13.22 23.52 -15.64
C LEU A 184 14.45 23.63 -16.55
N ARG A 185 15.04 24.82 -16.62
CA ARG A 185 16.19 25.11 -17.49
C ARG A 185 17.49 25.20 -16.69
N GLY A 186 18.58 24.73 -17.30
CA GLY A 186 19.94 24.84 -16.80
C GLY A 186 20.45 23.58 -16.10
N TRP A 187 21.74 23.29 -16.30
CA TRP A 187 22.41 22.10 -15.75
C TRP A 187 22.36 22.03 -14.21
N ARG A 188 22.33 23.19 -13.54
CA ARG A 188 22.27 23.30 -12.07
C ARG A 188 21.05 22.59 -11.46
N VAL A 189 19.93 22.53 -12.19
CA VAL A 189 18.73 21.84 -11.73
C VAL A 189 18.94 20.32 -11.70
N TRP A 190 19.61 19.79 -12.72
CA TRP A 190 19.98 18.38 -12.77
C TRP A 190 21.04 18.03 -11.73
N ALA A 191 22.01 18.92 -11.50
CA ALA A 191 22.96 18.79 -10.40
C ALA A 191 22.27 18.77 -9.04
N LEU A 192 21.26 19.63 -8.81
CA LEU A 192 20.44 19.60 -7.59
C LEU A 192 19.65 18.29 -7.46
N GLY A 193 19.04 17.81 -8.54
CA GLY A 193 18.37 16.51 -8.55
C GLY A 193 19.32 15.36 -8.20
N GLY A 194 20.51 15.35 -8.80
CA GLY A 194 21.58 14.41 -8.49
C GLY A 194 22.04 14.50 -7.03
N LEU A 195 22.16 15.72 -6.49
CA LEU A 195 22.50 15.94 -5.08
C LEU A 195 21.42 15.42 -4.13
N VAL A 196 20.14 15.62 -4.45
CA VAL A 196 19.01 15.06 -3.67
C VAL A 196 19.06 13.54 -3.70
N LEU A 197 19.24 12.92 -4.87
CA LEU A 197 19.39 11.47 -4.99
C LEU A 197 20.61 10.95 -4.22
N ALA A 198 21.75 11.62 -4.32
CA ALA A 198 22.96 11.29 -3.58
C ALA A 198 22.76 11.44 -2.07
N GLY A 199 22.02 12.46 -1.62
CA GLY A 199 21.66 12.64 -0.22
C GLY A 199 20.78 11.51 0.31
N PHE A 200 19.76 11.09 -0.44
CA PHE A 200 18.92 9.94 -0.08
C PHE A 200 19.73 8.64 -0.06
N ALA A 201 20.59 8.42 -1.06
CA ALA A 201 21.47 7.26 -1.12
C ALA A 201 22.48 7.26 0.04
N GLY A 202 23.09 8.41 0.36
CA GLY A 202 24.02 8.57 1.47
C GLY A 202 23.36 8.35 2.82
N PHE A 203 22.18 8.94 3.06
CA PHE A 203 21.38 8.67 4.26
C PHE A 203 21.00 7.19 4.34
N GLY A 204 20.56 6.59 3.24
CA GLY A 204 20.20 5.19 3.20
C GLY A 204 21.39 4.27 3.50
N ALA A 205 22.55 4.54 2.91
CA ALA A 205 23.78 3.80 3.16
C ALA A 205 24.21 3.93 4.62
N TRP A 206 24.17 5.15 5.18
CA TRP A 206 24.48 5.39 6.59
C TRP A 206 23.53 4.66 7.55
N ARG A 207 22.21 4.73 7.32
CA ARG A 207 21.20 4.07 8.17
C ARG A 207 21.33 2.55 8.10
N LEU A 208 21.58 2.01 6.91
CA LEU A 208 21.81 0.58 6.72
C LEU A 208 23.15 0.13 7.32
N ALA A 209 24.19 0.96 7.31
CA ALA A 209 25.47 0.62 7.95
C ALA A 209 25.38 0.57 9.48
N GLN A 210 24.39 1.23 10.10
CA GLN A 210 24.17 1.09 11.55
C GLN A 210 23.84 -0.36 11.90
N PRO A 211 24.35 -0.89 13.03
CA PRO A 211 24.03 -2.23 13.51
C PRO A 211 22.52 -2.47 13.54
N ALA A 212 22.11 -3.68 13.17
CA ALA A 212 20.72 -4.08 13.38
C ALA A 212 20.48 -4.31 14.88
N PRO A 213 19.30 -3.97 15.42
CA PRO A 213 18.89 -4.43 16.74
C PRO A 213 19.00 -5.96 16.82
N PRO A 214 19.40 -6.52 17.98
CA PRO A 214 19.51 -7.97 18.14
C PRO A 214 18.15 -8.63 17.93
N ASP A 215 18.17 -9.85 17.40
CA ASP A 215 16.97 -10.65 17.23
C ASP A 215 16.30 -10.93 18.58
N GLN A 216 14.97 -10.90 18.59
CA GLN A 216 14.16 -11.31 19.74
C GLN A 216 14.29 -12.81 19.97
N PRO A 217 14.03 -13.38 21.16
CA PRO A 217 14.15 -14.82 21.44
C PRO A 217 12.99 -15.65 20.85
N VAL A 218 12.54 -15.32 19.64
CA VAL A 218 11.42 -15.95 18.93
C VAL A 218 11.88 -16.41 17.54
N GLU A 219 11.56 -17.65 17.19
CA GLU A 219 11.72 -18.20 15.85
C GLU A 219 10.37 -18.17 15.13
N LEU A 220 10.29 -17.43 14.02
CA LEU A 220 9.07 -17.32 13.23
C LEU A 220 8.99 -18.46 12.22
N VAL A 221 7.80 -19.02 12.05
CA VAL A 221 7.47 -20.01 11.00
C VAL A 221 6.28 -19.51 10.21
N LEU A 222 6.51 -18.92 9.04
CA LEU A 222 5.44 -18.44 8.16
C LEU A 222 5.00 -19.59 7.26
N VAL A 223 3.71 -19.94 7.29
CA VAL A 223 3.15 -21.06 6.52
C VAL A 223 2.32 -20.54 5.33
N GLN A 224 2.73 -20.92 4.12
CA GLN A 224 2.06 -20.58 2.87
C GLN A 224 1.45 -21.84 2.25
N GLY A 225 0.14 -22.04 2.45
CA GLY A 225 -0.57 -23.26 2.05
C GLY A 225 -0.98 -23.29 0.57
N ASN A 226 -0.94 -22.16 -0.13
CA ASN A 226 -1.31 -22.04 -1.55
C ASN A 226 -2.71 -22.61 -1.89
N VAL A 227 -3.67 -22.47 -0.99
CA VAL A 227 -5.03 -22.97 -1.21
C VAL A 227 -5.79 -21.98 -2.09
N ALA A 228 -6.23 -22.45 -3.26
CA ALA A 228 -7.03 -21.65 -4.19
C ALA A 228 -8.36 -21.19 -3.56
N GLN A 229 -8.83 -20.00 -3.94
CA GLN A 229 -9.97 -19.37 -3.29
C GLN A 229 -11.29 -20.13 -3.54
N GLU A 230 -11.43 -20.78 -4.71
CA GLU A 230 -12.66 -21.48 -5.11
C GLU A 230 -12.90 -22.76 -4.30
N VAL A 231 -11.82 -23.40 -3.82
CA VAL A 231 -11.91 -24.64 -3.04
C VAL A 231 -12.01 -24.39 -1.54
N LYS A 232 -11.66 -23.19 -1.08
CA LYS A 232 -11.54 -22.83 0.34
C LYS A 232 -12.82 -23.03 1.14
N TRP A 233 -13.97 -22.76 0.52
CA TRP A 233 -15.28 -22.80 1.17
C TRP A 233 -16.06 -24.10 0.91
N ARG A 234 -15.48 -25.04 0.15
CA ARG A 234 -16.09 -26.33 -0.12
C ARG A 234 -16.07 -27.21 1.15
N GLN A 235 -17.23 -27.69 1.56
CA GLN A 235 -17.35 -28.50 2.78
C GLN A 235 -16.45 -29.75 2.76
N ASP A 236 -16.35 -30.43 1.61
CA ASP A 236 -15.51 -31.62 1.42
C ASP A 236 -14.01 -31.32 1.45
N ARG A 237 -13.61 -30.06 1.33
CA ARG A 237 -12.20 -29.63 1.35
C ARG A 237 -11.74 -29.05 2.68
N ARG A 238 -12.66 -28.72 3.60
CA ARG A 238 -12.32 -28.10 4.91
C ARG A 238 -11.30 -28.91 5.70
N MET A 239 -11.58 -30.20 5.94
CA MET A 239 -10.68 -31.05 6.72
C MET A 239 -9.34 -31.33 6.00
N PRO A 240 -9.30 -31.68 4.70
CA PRO A 240 -8.04 -31.81 3.96
C PRO A 240 -7.17 -30.55 3.99
N ILE A 241 -7.76 -29.36 3.84
CA ILE A 241 -7.04 -28.08 3.92
C ILE A 241 -6.44 -27.91 5.32
N PHE A 242 -7.23 -28.18 6.36
CA PHE A 242 -6.78 -28.02 7.74
C PHE A 242 -5.64 -28.99 8.07
N GLN A 243 -5.79 -30.27 7.71
CA GLN A 243 -4.73 -31.28 7.87
C GLN A 243 -3.45 -30.91 7.12
N HIS A 244 -3.56 -30.32 5.93
CA HIS A 244 -2.40 -29.83 5.18
C HIS A 244 -1.63 -28.75 5.98
N TYR A 245 -2.33 -27.76 6.53
CA TYR A 245 -1.72 -26.74 7.39
C TYR A 245 -1.10 -27.31 8.66
N LEU A 246 -1.77 -28.25 9.32
CA LEU A 246 -1.26 -28.91 10.52
C LEU A 246 0.02 -29.69 10.21
N ALA A 247 0.06 -30.46 9.12
CA ALA A 247 1.24 -31.20 8.71
C ALA A 247 2.44 -30.29 8.38
N MET A 248 2.21 -29.19 7.66
CA MET A 248 3.23 -28.17 7.40
C MET A 248 3.75 -27.53 8.68
N THR A 249 2.83 -27.22 9.60
CA THR A 249 3.14 -26.63 10.90
C THR A 249 4.01 -27.56 11.73
N GLU A 250 3.60 -28.82 11.87
CA GLU A 250 4.30 -29.83 12.66
C GLU A 250 5.72 -30.08 12.11
N ALA A 251 5.85 -30.20 10.78
CA ALA A 251 7.15 -30.39 10.14
C ALA A 251 8.08 -29.18 10.33
N ALA A 252 7.60 -27.97 10.03
CA ALA A 252 8.41 -26.76 10.08
C ALA A 252 8.74 -26.33 11.52
N ALA A 253 7.80 -26.47 12.46
CA ALA A 253 8.03 -26.12 13.86
C ALA A 253 9.04 -27.07 14.54
N ARG A 254 9.02 -28.38 14.20
CA ARG A 254 10.06 -29.32 14.65
C ARG A 254 11.43 -28.96 14.10
N ALA A 255 11.52 -28.66 12.80
CA ALA A 255 12.77 -28.23 12.18
C ALA A 255 13.31 -26.94 12.81
N ALA A 256 12.44 -25.95 13.06
CA ALA A 256 12.78 -24.70 13.72
C ALA A 256 13.32 -24.92 15.15
N ARG A 257 12.65 -25.75 15.95
CA ARG A 257 13.09 -26.08 17.31
C ARG A 257 14.44 -26.79 17.34
N ALA A 258 14.69 -27.67 16.37
CA ALA A 258 15.98 -28.37 16.25
C ALA A 258 17.10 -27.41 15.83
N ALA A 259 16.83 -26.48 14.90
CA ALA A 259 17.80 -25.52 14.40
C ALA A 259 18.14 -24.42 15.42
N ALA A 260 17.17 -24.03 16.25
CA ALA A 260 17.32 -22.92 17.17
C ALA A 260 16.77 -23.26 18.58
N PRO A 261 17.45 -24.17 19.32
CA PRO A 261 16.98 -24.64 20.62
C PRO A 261 16.88 -23.49 21.64
N GLY A 262 15.82 -23.50 22.43
CA GLY A 262 15.57 -22.51 23.48
C GLY A 262 14.87 -21.23 23.02
N ARG A 263 14.61 -21.06 21.72
CA ARG A 263 13.78 -19.97 21.20
C ARG A 263 12.30 -20.38 21.21
N HIS A 264 11.42 -19.42 21.49
CA HIS A 264 9.98 -19.61 21.39
C HIS A 264 9.58 -19.75 19.92
N ILE A 265 8.76 -20.75 19.57
CA ILE A 265 8.33 -20.94 18.16
C ILE A 265 7.00 -20.22 17.94
N ALA A 266 6.96 -19.30 16.98
CA ALA A 266 5.75 -18.59 16.57
C ALA A 266 5.37 -18.98 15.14
N VAL A 267 4.34 -19.80 14.98
CA VAL A 267 3.80 -20.20 13.68
C VAL A 267 2.78 -19.17 13.24
N ILE A 268 2.84 -18.74 11.98
CA ILE A 268 1.92 -17.75 11.41
C ILE A 268 1.23 -18.34 10.20
N TRP A 269 -0.10 -18.45 10.27
CA TRP A 269 -0.94 -18.79 9.12
C TRP A 269 -1.58 -17.54 8.53
N SER A 270 -1.74 -17.54 7.21
CA SER A 270 -2.33 -16.43 6.44
C SER A 270 -3.80 -16.12 6.78
N GLU A 271 -4.34 -15.06 6.18
CA GLU A 271 -5.73 -14.63 6.37
C GLU A 271 -6.72 -15.74 6.00
N THR A 272 -7.63 -16.01 6.94
CA THR A 272 -8.64 -17.07 6.82
C THR A 272 -8.02 -18.42 6.41
N ALA A 273 -6.77 -18.72 6.81
CA ALA A 273 -6.13 -20.00 6.52
C ALA A 273 -6.89 -21.16 7.15
N SER A 274 -7.45 -20.93 8.34
CA SER A 274 -8.31 -21.91 9.00
C SER A 274 -9.69 -21.97 8.33
N PRO A 275 -10.15 -23.16 7.89
CA PRO A 275 -11.52 -23.35 7.43
C PRO A 275 -12.51 -23.59 8.61
N PHE A 276 -12.02 -23.53 9.85
CA PHE A 276 -12.80 -23.67 11.08
C PHE A 276 -12.75 -22.37 11.88
N LEU A 277 -13.81 -22.10 12.65
CA LEU A 277 -13.91 -20.96 13.54
C LEU A 277 -13.06 -21.24 14.79
N LEU A 278 -11.74 -21.01 14.73
CA LEU A 278 -10.80 -21.50 15.73
C LEU A 278 -11.19 -21.08 17.16
N THR A 279 -11.68 -19.86 17.34
CA THR A 279 -12.11 -19.36 18.66
C THR A 279 -13.33 -20.08 19.23
N GLN A 280 -14.15 -20.73 18.40
CA GLN A 280 -15.39 -21.41 18.78
C GLN A 280 -15.38 -22.92 18.55
N ASP A 281 -14.31 -23.49 17.98
CA ASP A 281 -14.21 -24.90 17.64
C ASP A 281 -13.15 -25.61 18.51
N PRO A 282 -13.55 -26.26 19.63
CA PRO A 282 -12.61 -26.94 20.52
C PRO A 282 -11.90 -28.11 19.85
N GLU A 283 -12.53 -28.78 18.88
CA GLU A 283 -11.91 -29.91 18.19
C GLU A 283 -10.79 -29.45 17.27
N ALA A 284 -11.05 -28.40 16.48
CA ALA A 284 -10.02 -27.78 15.66
C ALA A 284 -8.84 -27.29 16.52
N ARG A 285 -9.12 -26.69 17.70
CA ARG A 285 -8.06 -26.27 18.63
C ARG A 285 -7.26 -27.44 19.21
N ARG A 286 -7.90 -28.57 19.54
CA ARG A 286 -7.18 -29.80 19.96
C ARG A 286 -6.26 -30.32 18.86
N MET A 287 -6.70 -30.28 17.60
CA MET A 287 -5.87 -30.70 16.46
C MET A 287 -4.67 -29.75 16.26
N VAL A 288 -4.86 -28.45 16.44
CA VAL A 288 -3.75 -27.47 16.45
C VAL A 288 -2.77 -27.77 17.58
N ALA A 289 -3.27 -27.96 18.81
CA ALA A 289 -2.43 -28.28 19.97
C ALA A 289 -1.58 -29.54 19.73
N ALA A 290 -2.15 -30.56 19.09
CA ALA A 290 -1.43 -31.79 18.75
C ALA A 290 -0.32 -31.59 17.69
N ALA A 291 -0.44 -30.57 16.84
CA ALA A 291 0.54 -30.27 15.79
C ALA A 291 1.64 -29.28 16.24
N LEU A 292 1.40 -28.53 17.33
CA LEU A 292 2.35 -27.56 17.86
C LEU A 292 3.33 -28.22 18.84
N PRO A 293 4.64 -27.89 18.77
CA PRO A 293 5.56 -28.32 19.80
C PRO A 293 5.27 -27.61 21.13
N GLU A 294 5.77 -28.19 22.23
CA GLU A 294 5.68 -27.56 23.55
C GLU A 294 6.24 -26.13 23.48
N THR A 295 5.59 -25.20 24.19
CA THR A 295 5.93 -23.78 24.23
C THR A 295 5.92 -23.07 22.87
N ALA A 296 5.12 -23.53 21.89
CA ALA A 296 4.86 -22.77 20.67
C ALA A 296 3.58 -21.94 20.76
N THR A 297 3.43 -21.02 19.81
CA THR A 297 2.20 -20.26 19.59
C THR A 297 1.84 -20.30 18.11
N LEU A 298 0.55 -20.39 17.82
CA LEU A 298 0.00 -20.21 16.48
C LEU A 298 -0.74 -18.86 16.40
N LEU A 299 -0.36 -18.03 15.44
CA LEU A 299 -1.13 -16.86 14.99
C LEU A 299 -1.83 -17.25 13.69
N ALA A 300 -3.14 -17.48 13.72
CA ALA A 300 -3.89 -17.98 12.57
C ALA A 300 -5.03 -17.06 12.17
N GLY A 301 -5.08 -16.75 10.87
CA GLY A 301 -6.27 -16.13 10.27
C GLY A 301 -7.45 -17.09 10.30
N THR A 302 -8.57 -16.62 10.86
CA THR A 302 -9.83 -17.35 11.02
C THR A 302 -11.01 -16.39 10.86
N VAL A 303 -12.21 -16.94 10.66
CA VAL A 303 -13.45 -16.19 10.91
C VAL A 303 -13.80 -16.34 12.39
N ARG A 304 -14.35 -15.28 12.98
CA ARG A 304 -15.01 -15.28 14.29
C ARG A 304 -16.49 -14.97 14.10
N ALA A 305 -17.36 -15.63 14.84
CA ALA A 305 -18.80 -15.40 14.78
C ALA A 305 -19.40 -15.17 16.17
N ALA A 306 -20.48 -14.41 16.20
CA ALA A 306 -21.34 -14.24 17.37
C ALA A 306 -22.77 -14.65 17.01
N TRP A 307 -23.48 -15.19 18.00
CA TRP A 307 -24.87 -15.59 17.88
C TRP A 307 -25.70 -14.83 18.91
N ASP A 308 -26.93 -14.51 18.56
CA ASP A 308 -27.92 -13.95 19.47
C ASP A 308 -28.45 -15.01 20.46
N PRO A 309 -29.19 -14.62 21.52
CA PRO A 309 -29.76 -15.58 22.47
C PRO A 309 -30.73 -16.60 21.84
N GLN A 310 -31.21 -16.37 20.62
CA GLN A 310 -32.07 -17.27 19.86
C GLN A 310 -31.25 -18.23 18.97
N GLY A 311 -29.92 -18.20 19.06
CA GLY A 311 -29.01 -19.06 18.30
C GLY A 311 -28.83 -18.64 16.84
N ARG A 312 -29.26 -17.43 16.46
CA ARG A 312 -29.08 -16.91 15.09
C ARG A 312 -27.76 -16.14 15.01
N LEU A 313 -27.09 -16.26 13.87
CA LEU A 313 -25.85 -15.52 13.61
C LEU A 313 -26.13 -14.01 13.67
N SER A 314 -25.42 -13.30 14.55
CA SER A 314 -25.61 -11.86 14.78
C SER A 314 -24.47 -11.02 14.22
N ALA A 315 -23.24 -11.55 14.17
CA ALA A 315 -22.10 -10.88 13.58
C ALA A 315 -20.99 -11.86 13.19
N VAL A 316 -20.20 -11.49 12.20
CA VAL A 316 -18.99 -12.20 11.77
C VAL A 316 -17.82 -11.22 11.62
N TRP A 317 -16.62 -11.66 11.98
CA TRP A 317 -15.38 -10.89 11.87
C TRP A 317 -14.32 -11.69 11.12
N ASN A 318 -13.49 -10.98 10.35
CA ASN A 318 -12.25 -11.50 9.82
C ASN A 318 -11.17 -11.27 10.88
N SER A 319 -10.61 -12.34 11.42
CA SER A 319 -9.86 -12.28 12.68
C SER A 319 -8.51 -12.98 12.58
N LEU A 320 -7.56 -12.53 13.38
CA LEU A 320 -6.37 -13.27 13.76
C LEU A 320 -6.59 -13.81 15.17
N ALA A 321 -6.54 -15.13 15.33
CA ALA A 321 -6.59 -15.79 16.63
C ALA A 321 -5.19 -16.28 17.01
N VAL A 322 -4.85 -16.09 18.28
CA VAL A 322 -3.58 -16.56 18.86
C VAL A 322 -3.88 -17.75 19.76
N LEU A 323 -3.34 -18.91 19.41
CA LEU A 323 -3.47 -20.14 20.18
C LEU A 323 -2.13 -20.49 20.83
N ASP A 324 -2.13 -20.83 22.10
CA ASP A 324 -0.94 -21.40 22.75
C ASP A 324 -0.77 -22.89 22.42
N ALA A 325 0.29 -23.51 22.95
CA ALA A 325 0.60 -24.93 22.71
C ALA A 325 -0.47 -25.90 23.25
N SER A 326 -1.33 -25.46 24.18
CA SER A 326 -2.47 -26.26 24.67
C SER A 326 -3.71 -26.13 23.79
N GLY A 327 -3.69 -25.20 22.82
CA GLY A 327 -4.83 -24.87 21.99
C GLY A 327 -5.79 -23.88 22.65
N GLU A 328 -5.39 -23.21 23.73
CA GLU A 328 -6.21 -22.16 24.34
C GLU A 328 -6.04 -20.83 23.61
N VAL A 329 -7.11 -20.05 23.56
CA VAL A 329 -7.12 -18.75 22.88
C VAL A 329 -6.47 -17.70 23.77
N ALA A 330 -5.23 -17.33 23.46
CA ALA A 330 -4.45 -16.35 24.22
C ALA A 330 -4.81 -14.90 23.86
N ALA A 331 -5.12 -14.63 22.59
CA ALA A 331 -5.46 -13.30 22.10
C ALA A 331 -6.25 -13.38 20.78
N VAL A 332 -7.00 -12.31 20.47
CA VAL A 332 -7.77 -12.18 19.23
C VAL A 332 -7.67 -10.75 18.71
N TYR A 333 -7.47 -10.59 17.41
CA TYR A 333 -7.61 -9.33 16.70
C TYR A 333 -8.70 -9.45 15.63
N ASP A 334 -9.63 -8.50 15.59
CA ASP A 334 -10.62 -8.40 14.52
C ASP A 334 -10.26 -7.25 13.58
N LYS A 335 -10.30 -7.51 12.27
CA LYS A 335 -9.98 -6.55 11.22
C LYS A 335 -10.79 -5.26 11.38
N SER A 336 -10.11 -4.13 11.41
CA SER A 336 -10.72 -2.82 11.67
C SER A 336 -11.04 -2.05 10.39
N HIS A 337 -10.18 -2.08 9.39
CA HIS A 337 -10.44 -1.50 8.07
C HIS A 337 -10.85 -2.58 7.07
N LEU A 338 -12.15 -2.62 6.79
CA LEU A 338 -12.74 -3.57 5.86
C LEU A 338 -12.58 -3.12 4.41
N VAL A 339 -12.48 -4.10 3.50
CA VAL A 339 -12.41 -3.88 2.06
C VAL A 339 -13.81 -3.59 1.51
N PRO A 340 -14.06 -2.40 0.91
CA PRO A 340 -15.33 -2.09 0.27
C PRO A 340 -15.64 -3.08 -0.85
N PHE A 341 -16.90 -3.49 -0.97
CA PHE A 341 -17.42 -4.46 -1.94
C PHE A 341 -16.94 -5.91 -1.76
N GLY A 342 -15.83 -6.13 -1.06
CA GLY A 342 -15.30 -7.47 -0.74
C GLY A 342 -15.78 -8.03 0.59
N GLU A 343 -15.78 -7.19 1.65
CA GLU A 343 -16.13 -7.60 3.02
C GLU A 343 -17.43 -6.98 3.53
N TYR A 344 -17.82 -5.84 2.97
CA TYR A 344 -19.11 -5.22 3.22
C TYR A 344 -19.60 -4.51 1.95
N MET A 345 -20.90 -4.28 1.84
CA MET A 345 -21.49 -3.53 0.72
C MET A 345 -21.64 -2.05 1.10
N PRO A 346 -20.83 -1.12 0.51
CA PRO A 346 -21.06 0.30 0.69
C PRO A 346 -22.44 0.69 0.14
N LEU A 347 -23.15 1.58 0.84
CA LEU A 347 -24.48 2.04 0.45
C LEU A 347 -25.50 0.89 0.30
N ALA A 348 -25.37 -0.16 1.11
CA ALA A 348 -26.34 -1.25 1.19
C ALA A 348 -27.75 -0.69 1.39
N GLY A 349 -28.67 -1.01 0.47
CA GLY A 349 -30.05 -0.50 0.42
C GLY A 349 -30.32 0.55 -0.67
N ILE A 350 -29.27 1.17 -1.24
CA ILE A 350 -29.39 2.07 -2.40
C ILE A 350 -28.99 1.35 -3.69
N LEU A 351 -27.93 0.55 -3.63
CA LEU A 351 -27.46 -0.25 -4.77
C LEU A 351 -28.09 -1.66 -4.73
N PRO A 352 -28.80 -2.11 -5.78
CA PRO A 352 -29.46 -3.42 -5.80
C PRO A 352 -28.50 -4.58 -6.15
N ILE A 353 -27.21 -4.45 -5.82
CA ILE A 353 -26.13 -5.39 -6.18
C ILE A 353 -25.39 -5.77 -4.90
N ARG A 354 -25.01 -7.05 -4.75
CA ARG A 354 -24.16 -7.52 -3.65
C ARG A 354 -22.94 -8.26 -4.19
N LEU A 355 -21.77 -7.66 -4.03
CA LEU A 355 -20.49 -8.22 -4.49
C LEU A 355 -19.72 -9.00 -3.40
N VAL A 356 -20.13 -8.85 -2.13
CA VAL A 356 -19.50 -9.50 -0.98
C VAL A 356 -19.71 -11.02 -1.04
N ALA A 357 -18.62 -11.78 -0.89
CA ALA A 357 -18.70 -13.23 -0.80
C ALA A 357 -19.29 -13.65 0.57
N GLY A 358 -20.45 -14.31 0.55
CA GLY A 358 -21.14 -14.79 1.75
C GLY A 358 -22.50 -14.12 2.00
N SER A 359 -23.28 -14.70 2.92
CA SER A 359 -24.65 -14.26 3.21
C SER A 359 -24.74 -13.05 4.16
N MET A 360 -23.63 -12.69 4.82
CA MET A 360 -23.54 -11.57 5.78
C MET A 360 -22.28 -10.73 5.53
N ASP A 361 -22.36 -9.44 5.81
CA ASP A 361 -21.22 -8.54 5.78
C ASP A 361 -20.36 -8.71 7.04
N PHE A 362 -19.05 -8.53 6.91
CA PHE A 362 -18.17 -8.52 8.07
C PHE A 362 -18.39 -7.29 8.95
N SER A 363 -18.28 -7.50 10.24
CA SER A 363 -18.25 -6.45 11.25
C SER A 363 -16.81 -5.95 11.43
N ALA A 364 -16.65 -4.64 11.61
CA ALA A 364 -15.35 -4.04 11.88
C ALA A 364 -14.94 -4.25 13.35
N GLY A 365 -13.66 -4.53 13.56
CA GLY A 365 -13.03 -4.50 14.88
C GLY A 365 -12.82 -3.08 15.43
N PRO A 366 -12.39 -2.94 16.68
CA PRO A 366 -12.33 -1.65 17.38
C PRO A 366 -11.19 -0.72 16.92
N GLY A 367 -10.32 -1.16 16.01
CA GLY A 367 -9.12 -0.44 15.57
C GLY A 367 -7.83 -1.22 15.81
N PRO A 368 -6.66 -0.67 15.43
CA PRO A 368 -5.37 -1.26 15.74
C PRO A 368 -5.19 -1.41 17.25
N VAL A 369 -4.81 -2.61 17.70
CA VAL A 369 -4.49 -2.91 19.10
C VAL A 369 -3.17 -3.65 19.22
N THR A 370 -2.43 -3.40 20.30
CA THR A 370 -1.22 -4.16 20.62
C THR A 370 -1.62 -5.40 21.38
N LEU A 371 -1.38 -6.55 20.76
CA LEU A 371 -1.62 -7.85 21.34
C LEU A 371 -0.41 -8.30 22.17
N GLN A 372 -0.71 -9.08 23.20
CA GLN A 372 0.27 -9.80 24.00
C GLN A 372 -0.15 -11.26 24.05
N ALA A 373 0.82 -12.17 23.96
CA ALA A 373 0.60 -13.60 24.08
C ALA A 373 1.83 -14.25 24.71
N PRO A 374 1.68 -15.39 25.41
CA PRO A 374 2.79 -16.08 26.05
C PRO A 374 3.95 -16.35 25.09
N GLY A 375 5.16 -15.98 25.50
CA GLY A 375 6.40 -16.22 24.73
C GLY A 375 6.62 -15.29 23.53
N LEU A 376 5.72 -14.34 23.26
CA LEU A 376 5.87 -13.35 22.19
C LEU A 376 6.07 -11.94 22.76
N PRO A 377 6.98 -11.13 22.17
CA PRO A 377 7.00 -9.71 22.45
C PRO A 377 5.70 -9.05 21.91
N PRO A 378 5.25 -7.92 22.51
CA PRO A 378 4.02 -7.25 22.10
C PRO A 378 4.00 -6.94 20.59
N PHE A 379 2.87 -7.17 19.94
CA PHE A 379 2.79 -7.09 18.48
C PHE A 379 1.52 -6.41 17.97
N GLY A 380 1.63 -5.76 16.82
CA GLY A 380 0.49 -5.22 16.08
C GLY A 380 0.06 -6.20 14.99
N ALA A 381 -1.24 -6.50 14.91
CA ALA A 381 -1.81 -7.31 13.84
C ALA A 381 -2.41 -6.43 12.75
N LEU A 382 -2.20 -6.82 11.49
CA LEU A 382 -2.75 -6.19 10.30
C LEU A 382 -3.32 -7.27 9.38
N ILE A 383 -4.60 -7.21 9.05
CA ILE A 383 -5.20 -8.19 8.16
C ILE A 383 -5.31 -7.58 6.75
N CYS A 384 -4.53 -8.14 5.83
CA CYS A 384 -4.60 -7.85 4.40
C CYS A 384 -4.47 -6.34 4.11
N TYR A 385 -5.54 -5.75 3.59
CA TYR A 385 -5.71 -4.36 3.19
C TYR A 385 -5.27 -3.32 4.24
N GLU A 386 -5.30 -3.63 5.53
CA GLU A 386 -4.94 -2.68 6.59
C GLU A 386 -3.49 -2.17 6.48
N VAL A 387 -2.59 -2.97 5.90
CA VAL A 387 -1.17 -2.61 5.77
C VAL A 387 -0.93 -1.46 4.79
N ILE A 388 -1.88 -1.14 3.92
CA ILE A 388 -1.69 -0.09 2.90
C ILE A 388 -1.93 1.33 3.43
N PHE A 389 -2.39 1.51 4.68
CA PHE A 389 -2.79 2.80 5.25
C PHE A 389 -1.65 3.47 6.04
N PRO A 390 -0.98 4.49 5.51
CA PRO A 390 0.17 5.07 6.18
C PRO A 390 -0.19 5.81 7.46
N GLY A 391 0.59 5.61 8.52
CA GLY A 391 0.37 6.24 9.83
C GLY A 391 -0.84 5.69 10.62
N ALA A 392 -1.52 4.66 10.14
CA ALA A 392 -2.66 4.02 10.80
C ALA A 392 -2.41 2.54 11.18
N VAL A 393 -1.16 2.05 11.03
CA VAL A 393 -0.83 0.63 11.25
C VAL A 393 -0.24 0.32 12.63
N VAL A 394 0.21 1.32 13.39
CA VAL A 394 0.84 1.12 14.69
C VAL A 394 -0.13 1.48 15.83
N PRO A 395 -0.58 0.50 16.63
CA PRO A 395 -1.37 0.75 17.82
C PRO A 395 -0.62 1.47 18.94
N ARG A 396 -1.37 1.93 19.96
CA ARG A 396 -0.82 2.40 21.24
C ARG A 396 -1.25 1.43 22.35
N PRO A 397 -0.34 0.99 23.25
CA PRO A 397 1.11 1.27 23.28
C PRO A 397 1.85 0.69 22.06
N ARG A 398 3.00 1.25 21.69
CA ARG A 398 3.74 0.80 20.48
C ARG A 398 4.20 -0.67 20.65
N PRO A 399 3.97 -1.55 19.67
CA PRO A 399 4.46 -2.92 19.68
C PRO A 399 5.94 -3.01 19.31
N ASP A 400 6.52 -4.20 19.43
CA ASP A 400 7.90 -4.50 19.03
C ASP A 400 7.98 -5.07 17.61
N TRP A 401 6.87 -5.53 17.04
CA TRP A 401 6.82 -6.01 15.66
C TRP A 401 5.40 -5.98 15.09
N LEU A 402 5.30 -6.14 13.77
CA LEU A 402 4.04 -6.21 13.05
C LEU A 402 3.87 -7.58 12.40
N VAL A 403 2.68 -8.17 12.55
CA VAL A 403 2.25 -9.34 11.77
C VAL A 403 1.22 -8.91 10.75
N ASN A 404 1.45 -9.26 9.49
CA ASN A 404 0.50 -9.04 8.42
C ASN A 404 0.06 -10.36 7.79
N ILE A 405 -1.18 -10.77 8.07
CA ILE A 405 -1.77 -11.98 7.46
C ILE A 405 -2.65 -11.57 6.29
N THR A 406 -2.55 -12.24 5.15
CA THR A 406 -3.27 -11.81 3.93
C THR A 406 -3.62 -12.95 3.00
N ASN A 407 -4.72 -12.79 2.27
CA ASN A 407 -5.13 -13.69 1.21
C ASN A 407 -5.10 -12.95 -0.13
N ASP A 408 -3.92 -12.83 -0.73
CA ASP A 408 -3.76 -12.17 -2.04
C ASP A 408 -4.32 -13.01 -3.21
N ALA A 409 -5.00 -14.13 -2.96
CA ALA A 409 -5.66 -14.90 -4.03
C ALA A 409 -6.59 -14.00 -4.85
N TRP A 410 -7.27 -13.05 -4.20
CA TRP A 410 -8.12 -12.03 -4.81
C TRP A 410 -7.42 -11.17 -5.89
N PHE A 411 -6.10 -11.14 -5.90
CA PHE A 411 -5.32 -10.33 -6.83
C PHE A 411 -4.67 -11.17 -7.94
N GLY A 412 -4.79 -12.50 -7.90
CA GLY A 412 -4.17 -13.41 -8.88
C GLY A 412 -2.64 -13.34 -8.92
N VAL A 413 -2.04 -14.05 -9.89
CA VAL A 413 -0.61 -13.95 -10.19
C VAL A 413 -0.39 -12.71 -11.08
N SER A 414 -0.43 -11.54 -10.44
CA SER A 414 -0.45 -10.23 -11.13
C SER A 414 0.50 -9.22 -10.47
N SER A 415 0.36 -7.93 -10.81
CA SER A 415 1.08 -6.84 -10.12
C SER A 415 0.52 -6.52 -8.73
N GLY A 416 -0.72 -6.93 -8.40
CA GLY A 416 -1.38 -6.64 -7.13
C GLY A 416 -0.57 -7.09 -5.90
N PRO A 417 -0.18 -8.38 -5.79
CA PRO A 417 0.60 -8.87 -4.65
C PRO A 417 1.94 -8.14 -4.47
N TRP A 418 2.60 -7.73 -5.57
CA TRP A 418 3.85 -6.97 -5.52
C TRP A 418 3.65 -5.53 -5.02
N GLN A 419 2.57 -4.87 -5.44
CA GLN A 419 2.21 -3.55 -4.95
C GLN A 419 1.84 -3.60 -3.46
N HIS A 420 1.13 -4.64 -3.05
CA HIS A 420 0.77 -4.89 -1.65
C HIS A 420 2.02 -5.14 -0.78
N LEU A 421 2.96 -5.96 -1.27
CA LEU A 421 4.24 -6.22 -0.60
C LEU A 421 5.07 -4.93 -0.42
N ALA A 422 5.09 -4.06 -1.44
CA ALA A 422 5.80 -2.78 -1.35
C ALA A 422 5.23 -1.88 -0.25
N ALA A 423 3.90 -1.86 -0.08
CA ALA A 423 3.26 -1.14 1.03
C ALA A 423 3.64 -1.73 2.40
N ALA A 424 3.65 -3.06 2.54
CA ALA A 424 4.09 -3.74 3.75
C ALA A 424 5.55 -3.42 4.10
N ARG A 425 6.45 -3.47 3.12
CA ARG A 425 7.86 -3.08 3.30
C ARG A 425 7.99 -1.64 3.79
N LEU A 426 7.21 -0.72 3.22
CA LEU A 426 7.21 0.68 3.64
C LEU A 426 6.77 0.84 5.10
N ARG A 427 5.76 0.10 5.57
CA ARG A 427 5.36 0.12 7.00
C ARG A 427 6.54 -0.22 7.92
N ALA A 428 7.33 -1.24 7.57
CA ALA A 428 8.49 -1.63 8.38
C ALA A 428 9.52 -0.49 8.51
N VAL A 429 9.83 0.17 7.38
CA VAL A 429 10.81 1.28 7.32
C VAL A 429 10.29 2.53 8.05
N GLU A 430 9.01 2.87 7.80
CA GLU A 430 8.35 4.04 8.36
C GLU A 430 8.25 3.96 9.88
N GLU A 431 7.89 2.80 10.41
CA GLU A 431 7.61 2.64 11.83
C GLU A 431 8.85 2.22 12.64
N GLY A 432 9.92 1.78 11.94
CA GLY A 432 11.09 1.21 12.59
C GLY A 432 10.77 -0.11 13.28
N LEU A 433 9.87 -0.89 12.68
CA LEU A 433 9.40 -2.17 13.22
C LEU A 433 9.65 -3.28 12.22
N PRO A 434 10.15 -4.46 12.65
CA PRO A 434 10.16 -5.64 11.80
C PRO A 434 8.72 -6.04 11.44
N LEU A 435 8.54 -6.61 10.25
CA LEU A 435 7.25 -7.02 9.74
C LEU A 435 7.31 -8.43 9.16
N ALA A 436 6.52 -9.33 9.73
CA ALA A 436 6.32 -10.68 9.23
C ALA A 436 5.00 -10.74 8.44
N ARG A 437 5.09 -11.02 7.14
CA ARG A 437 3.92 -11.14 6.24
C ARG A 437 3.70 -12.59 5.84
N ALA A 438 2.56 -13.16 6.21
CA ALA A 438 2.13 -14.50 5.79
C ALA A 438 0.97 -14.39 4.80
N ALA A 439 1.20 -14.82 3.57
CA ALA A 439 0.22 -14.81 2.49
C ALA A 439 -0.25 -16.23 2.14
N GLN A 440 -1.48 -16.37 1.65
CA GLN A 440 -2.03 -17.67 1.25
C GLN A 440 -1.45 -18.16 -0.09
N THR A 441 -1.81 -17.49 -1.19
CA THR A 441 -1.27 -17.70 -2.55
C THR A 441 -0.37 -16.53 -2.98
N GLY A 442 -0.29 -15.49 -2.15
CA GLY A 442 0.48 -14.28 -2.37
C GLY A 442 1.95 -14.42 -2.05
N ILE A 443 2.59 -13.30 -1.71
CA ILE A 443 4.00 -13.26 -1.32
C ILE A 443 4.10 -13.24 0.21
N SER A 444 4.65 -14.31 0.79
CA SER A 444 5.09 -14.30 2.19
C SER A 444 6.52 -13.75 2.29
N ALA A 445 6.78 -12.90 3.28
CA ALA A 445 8.11 -12.30 3.45
C ALA A 445 8.36 -11.85 4.89
N LEU A 446 9.64 -11.78 5.27
CA LEU A 446 10.09 -11.17 6.51
C LEU A 446 10.95 -9.94 6.22
N PHE A 447 10.59 -8.81 6.83
CA PHE A 447 11.36 -7.56 6.75
C PHE A 447 11.91 -7.16 8.12
N ASP A 448 13.17 -6.70 8.16
CA ASP A 448 13.72 -6.04 9.35
C ASP A 448 13.13 -4.61 9.54
N ALA A 449 13.44 -3.95 10.66
CA ALA A 449 13.01 -2.58 10.96
C ALA A 449 13.55 -1.49 9.99
N LYS A 450 14.44 -1.87 9.06
CA LYS A 450 14.98 -1.04 7.98
C LYS A 450 14.43 -1.46 6.62
N GLY A 451 13.46 -2.38 6.56
CA GLY A 451 12.86 -2.87 5.34
C GLY A 451 13.82 -3.71 4.48
N ARG A 452 14.87 -4.31 5.04
CA ARG A 452 15.61 -5.37 4.34
C ARG A 452 14.76 -6.62 4.30
N ARG A 453 14.65 -7.23 3.12
CA ARG A 453 13.97 -8.50 2.95
C ARG A 453 14.91 -9.62 3.38
N LEU A 454 14.60 -10.29 4.49
CA LEU A 454 15.41 -11.38 5.04
C LEU A 454 15.08 -12.71 4.35
N ALA A 455 13.79 -12.93 4.05
CA ALA A 455 13.33 -14.09 3.30
C ALA A 455 12.04 -13.78 2.55
N MET A 456 11.72 -14.63 1.57
CA MET A 456 10.53 -14.49 0.72
C MET A 456 10.12 -15.85 0.13
N LEU A 457 8.81 -16.12 0.11
CA LEU A 457 8.19 -17.12 -0.76
C LEU A 457 7.38 -16.38 -1.83
N PRO A 458 7.56 -16.71 -3.13
CA PRO A 458 6.84 -16.05 -4.20
C PRO A 458 5.37 -16.52 -4.27
N THR A 459 4.60 -15.86 -5.13
CA THR A 459 3.19 -16.18 -5.38
C THR A 459 3.03 -17.58 -5.99
N GLY A 460 1.98 -18.30 -5.59
CA GLY A 460 1.60 -19.58 -6.22
C GLY A 460 2.43 -20.79 -5.76
N GLU A 461 3.30 -20.64 -4.76
CA GLU A 461 4.09 -21.74 -4.19
C GLU A 461 3.56 -22.18 -2.82
N THR A 462 3.69 -23.47 -2.50
CA THR A 462 3.43 -24.01 -1.16
C THR A 462 4.77 -24.14 -0.42
N GLY A 463 4.86 -23.62 0.79
CA GLY A 463 6.11 -23.70 1.56
C GLY A 463 6.06 -23.02 2.92
N THR A 464 7.20 -23.03 3.61
CA THR A 464 7.38 -22.37 4.90
C THR A 464 8.66 -21.54 4.93
N LEU A 465 8.65 -20.40 5.62
CA LEU A 465 9.85 -19.63 5.96
C LEU A 465 10.11 -19.74 7.45
N THR A 466 11.35 -20.07 7.83
CA THR A 466 11.79 -20.15 9.22
C THR A 466 12.98 -19.23 9.45
N LEU A 467 12.79 -18.19 10.27
CA LEU A 467 13.82 -17.21 10.59
C LEU A 467 13.60 -16.62 11.99
N PRO A 468 14.66 -16.12 12.65
CA PRO A 468 14.52 -15.38 13.89
C PRO A 468 13.70 -14.09 13.69
N LEU A 469 12.90 -13.71 14.70
CA LEU A 469 12.21 -12.43 14.74
C LEU A 469 13.25 -11.30 14.93
N PRO A 470 13.41 -10.38 13.96
CA PRO A 470 14.37 -9.29 14.11
C PRO A 470 13.96 -8.32 15.22
N GLY A 471 14.91 -7.56 15.77
CA GLY A 471 14.61 -6.53 16.76
C GLY A 471 14.02 -5.24 16.16
N ALA A 472 13.30 -4.48 16.99
CA ALA A 472 12.76 -3.17 16.66
C ALA A 472 13.81 -2.06 16.74
N GLU A 473 13.68 -1.06 15.87
CA GLU A 473 14.38 0.22 16.03
C GLU A 473 13.56 1.15 16.95
N PRO A 474 14.21 2.15 17.58
CA PRO A 474 13.49 3.26 18.18
C PRO A 474 12.53 3.91 17.18
N PRO A 475 11.42 4.53 17.65
CA PRO A 475 10.47 5.20 16.76
C PRO A 475 11.19 6.22 15.88
N THR A 476 11.04 6.05 14.56
CA THR A 476 11.59 6.95 13.55
C THR A 476 10.95 8.35 13.64
N PRO A 477 11.50 9.38 12.99
CA PRO A 477 10.82 10.66 12.87
C PRO A 477 9.39 10.51 12.29
N PHE A 478 9.21 9.70 11.26
CA PHE A 478 7.87 9.44 10.73
C PHE A 478 6.96 8.74 11.75
N ALA A 479 7.44 7.74 12.48
CA ALA A 479 6.65 7.07 13.51
C ALA A 479 6.19 8.01 14.64
N ARG A 480 6.97 9.05 14.93
CA ARG A 480 6.67 10.03 16.00
C ARG A 480 5.64 11.08 15.57
N PHE A 481 5.79 11.60 14.35
CA PHE A 481 4.99 12.73 13.87
C PHE A 481 3.91 12.34 12.85
N GLY A 482 3.97 11.10 12.35
CA GLY A 482 3.06 10.53 11.37
C GLY A 482 2.91 11.39 10.12
N LEU A 483 1.66 11.49 9.67
CA LEU A 483 1.27 12.20 8.45
C LEU A 483 1.49 13.72 8.50
N ALA A 484 1.77 14.30 9.68
CA ALA A 484 2.04 15.72 9.80
C ALA A 484 3.30 16.14 9.04
N LEU A 485 4.35 15.31 9.03
CA LEU A 485 5.60 15.61 8.32
C LEU A 485 5.42 15.75 6.80
N PRO A 486 4.94 14.73 6.08
CA PRO A 486 4.71 14.87 4.64
C PRO A 486 3.61 15.89 4.33
N GLY A 487 2.58 16.00 5.16
CA GLY A 487 1.51 16.98 4.99
C GLY A 487 2.01 18.42 5.06
N LEU A 488 2.84 18.76 6.04
CA LEU A 488 3.45 20.08 6.17
C LEU A 488 4.41 20.37 5.01
N ALA A 489 5.27 19.42 4.63
CA ALA A 489 6.18 19.57 3.50
C ALA A 489 5.42 19.83 2.18
N ALA A 490 4.32 19.11 1.96
CA ALA A 490 3.45 19.28 0.81
C ALA A 490 2.74 20.64 0.82
N ALA A 491 2.22 21.07 1.98
CA ALA A 491 1.58 22.37 2.16
C ALA A 491 2.56 23.54 1.91
N ILE A 492 3.79 23.44 2.41
CA ILE A 492 4.84 24.43 2.16
C ILE A 492 5.16 24.53 0.67
N CYS A 493 5.34 23.38 -0.02
CA CYS A 493 5.58 23.39 -1.47
C CYS A 493 4.42 24.04 -2.24
N LEU A 494 3.19 23.76 -1.83
CA LEU A 494 1.99 24.37 -2.41
C LEU A 494 1.96 25.89 -2.22
N LEU A 495 2.15 26.36 -0.99
CA LEU A 495 2.10 27.78 -0.64
C LEU A 495 3.25 28.57 -1.27
N LEU A 496 4.47 28.04 -1.27
CA LEU A 496 5.62 28.65 -1.96
C LEU A 496 5.39 28.71 -3.47
N GLY A 497 4.84 27.64 -4.04
CA GLY A 497 4.49 27.59 -5.46
C GLY A 497 3.50 28.68 -5.87
N ILE A 498 2.42 28.83 -5.08
CA ILE A 498 1.42 29.88 -5.29
C ILE A 498 2.03 31.27 -5.06
N GLY A 499 2.71 31.49 -3.92
CA GLY A 499 3.26 32.78 -3.54
C GLY A 499 4.34 33.32 -4.49
N TRP A 500 5.21 32.45 -5.01
CA TRP A 500 6.18 32.84 -6.04
C TRP A 500 5.51 33.07 -7.40
N GLY A 501 4.47 32.31 -7.72
CA GLY A 501 3.74 32.44 -8.98
C GLY A 501 2.98 33.77 -9.09
N THR A 502 2.30 34.18 -8.02
CA THR A 502 1.54 35.45 -7.98
C THR A 502 2.47 36.66 -8.03
N ARG A 503 3.59 36.65 -7.30
CA ARG A 503 4.59 37.74 -7.34
C ARG A 503 5.21 37.95 -8.72
N ARG A 504 5.50 36.86 -9.46
CA ARG A 504 6.02 36.95 -10.83
C ARG A 504 4.96 37.36 -11.86
N GLY A 505 3.67 37.08 -11.59
CA GLY A 505 2.56 37.56 -12.39
C GLY A 505 2.31 39.07 -12.25
N VAL A 506 2.50 39.62 -11.05
CA VAL A 506 2.34 41.06 -10.75
C VAL A 506 3.50 41.91 -11.30
N GLN A 507 4.70 41.33 -11.47
CA GLN A 507 5.86 42.00 -12.06
C GLN A 507 5.84 42.11 -13.61
N ARG A 508 4.67 42.08 -14.24
CA ARG A 508 4.46 42.66 -15.58
C ARG A 508 3.63 43.94 -15.48
N PRO A 509 4.23 45.11 -15.16
CA PRO A 509 3.58 46.40 -15.32
C PRO A 509 3.71 46.88 -16.77
N GLY A 510 2.71 47.65 -17.22
CA GLY A 510 2.62 48.18 -18.57
C GLY A 510 3.83 49.00 -19.02
N ARG A 511 4.01 49.04 -20.33
CA ARG A 511 4.47 50.26 -21.01
C ARG A 511 3.30 50.80 -21.79
N GLY A 512 2.58 51.75 -21.17
CA GLY A 512 1.98 52.82 -21.93
C GLY A 512 3.11 53.62 -22.56
N VAL A 513 3.04 53.81 -23.87
CA VAL A 513 3.68 54.94 -24.53
C VAL A 513 2.53 55.72 -25.12
N ALA A 514 2.06 56.70 -24.36
CA ALA A 514 1.25 57.79 -24.87
C ALA A 514 2.17 59.01 -24.97
N GLY A 515 2.23 59.59 -26.16
CA GLY A 515 2.51 61.00 -26.39
C GLY A 515 3.96 61.38 -26.70
N ARG A 516 4.23 61.66 -27.97
CA ARG A 516 4.51 63.04 -28.41
C ARG A 516 4.40 63.18 -29.93
N ASP A 517 3.40 63.94 -30.34
CA ASP A 517 3.45 64.76 -31.56
C ASP A 517 4.69 65.66 -31.56
N SER A 518 5.33 65.83 -32.71
CA SER A 518 5.69 67.14 -33.30
C SER A 518 6.48 66.98 -34.60
N ARG A 519 5.87 67.48 -35.68
CA ARG A 519 6.42 68.21 -36.84
C ARG A 519 7.96 68.27 -36.94
N PHE A 520 8.55 67.77 -38.02
CA PHE A 520 8.93 68.50 -39.24
C PHE A 520 9.47 67.52 -40.29
#